data_AF-A0A7V2PV07-F1
#
_entry.id   AF-A0A7V2PV07-F1
#
_cell.length_a   1.000
_cell.length_b   1.000
_cell.length_c   1.000
_cell.angle_alpha   90.00
_cell.angle_beta   90.00
_cell.angle_gamma   90.00
#
_symmetry.space_group_name_H-M   'P 1'
#
loop_
_entity.id
_entity.type
_entity.pdbx_description
1 polymer ?
#
loop_
_entity_poly.entity_id
_entity_poly.type
_entity_poly.pdbx_seq_one_letter_code
_entity_poly.pdbx_strand_id
1 'polypeptide(L)' 'MLPEIHLDDILRLRKPHPCGSYEWKVVRLGADIGLECTGCGHRILLSRRKLAHRLKKVVEKPANHEPPR' A
#
# COMPACT_ATOMS: atom_id res chain seq x y z
N MET A 1 -7.50 -7.05 11.29
CA MET A 1 -6.29 -6.26 11.63
C MET A 1 -5.61 -5.85 10.33
N LEU A 2 -5.02 -4.66 10.25
CA LEU A 2 -4.19 -4.28 9.11
C LEU A 2 -2.81 -4.91 9.32
N PRO A 3 -2.22 -5.63 8.35
CA PRO A 3 -0.83 -6.06 8.46
C PRO A 3 0.09 -4.85 8.55
N GLU A 4 1.25 -5.02 9.19
CA GLU A 4 2.29 -4.00 9.20
C GLU A 4 2.72 -3.66 7.77
N ILE A 5 2.59 -2.39 7.42
CA ILE A 5 2.96 -1.82 6.12
C ILE A 5 4.08 -0.81 6.32
N HIS A 6 5.05 -0.85 5.42
CA HIS A 6 6.22 0.02 5.43
C HIS A 6 6.16 1.05 4.29
N LEU A 7 7.02 2.06 4.35
CA LEU A 7 7.20 2.96 3.22
C LEU A 7 7.76 2.14 2.05
N ASP A 8 7.38 2.51 0.84
CA ASP A 8 7.74 1.81 -0.41
C ASP A 8 7.13 0.41 -0.60
N ASP A 9 6.33 -0.10 0.33
CA ASP A 9 5.59 -1.37 0.16
C ASP A 9 4.70 -1.33 -1.09
N ILE A 10 4.66 -2.43 -1.84
CA ILE A 10 3.70 -2.61 -2.94
C ILE A 10 2.49 -3.38 -2.42
N LEU A 11 1.35 -2.73 -2.39
CA LEU A 11 0.07 -3.27 -1.99
C LEU A 11 -0.77 -3.62 -3.21
N ARG A 12 -1.48 -4.75 -3.15
CA ARG A 12 -2.50 -5.10 -4.14
C ARG A 12 -3.88 -4.89 -3.54
N LEU A 13 -4.65 -4.00 -4.13
CA LEU A 13 -6.03 -3.75 -3.73
C LEU A 13 -6.99 -4.75 -4.40
N ARG A 14 -8.16 -4.94 -3.79
CA ARG A 14 -9.25 -5.79 -4.30
C ARG A 14 -9.90 -5.20 -5.54
N LYS A 15 -10.03 -3.87 -5.58
CA LYS A 15 -10.57 -3.13 -6.72
C LYS A 15 -9.42 -2.61 -7.58
N PRO A 16 -9.53 -2.69 -8.92
CA PRO A 16 -8.57 -2.02 -9.80
C PRO A 16 -8.67 -0.50 -9.65
N HIS A 17 -7.55 0.17 -9.89
CA HIS A 17 -7.55 1.59 -10.20
C HIS A 17 -8.25 1.82 -11.55
N PRO A 18 -8.89 2.98 -11.81
CA PRO A 18 -9.48 3.29 -13.12
C PRO A 18 -8.52 3.13 -14.31
N CYS A 19 -7.20 3.13 -14.09
CA CYS A 19 -6.21 2.85 -15.15
C CYS A 19 -5.99 1.35 -15.45
N GLY A 20 -6.60 0.43 -14.69
CA GLY A 20 -6.43 -1.02 -14.83
C GLY A 20 -5.41 -1.68 -13.90
N SER A 21 -4.55 -0.89 -13.24
CA SER A 21 -3.56 -1.41 -12.28
C SER A 21 -4.20 -1.79 -10.95
N TYR A 22 -3.68 -2.85 -10.33
CA TYR A 22 -4.12 -3.29 -8.99
C TYR A 22 -3.09 -2.96 -7.90
N GLU A 23 -1.94 -2.45 -8.32
CA GLU A 23 -0.74 -2.28 -7.51
C GLU A 23 -0.58 -0.82 -7.10
N TRP A 24 -0.27 -0.66 -5.82
CA TRP A 24 -0.21 0.63 -5.16
C TRP A 24 1.01 0.66 -4.26
N LYS A 25 1.88 1.61 -4.49
CA LYS A 25 3.07 1.85 -3.68
C LYS A 25 2.72 2.72 -2.47
N VAL A 26 3.16 2.33 -1.28
CA VAL A 26 3.03 3.16 -0.08
C VAL A 26 4.02 4.30 -0.14
N VAL A 27 3.52 5.53 -0.24
CA VAL A 27 4.36 6.74 -0.28
C VAL A 27 4.32 7.54 1.02
N ARG A 28 3.35 7.24 1.91
CA ARG A 28 3.23 7.92 3.20
C ARG A 28 2.62 7.01 4.26
N LEU A 29 3.25 6.99 5.43
CA LEU A 29 2.73 6.35 6.64
C LEU A 29 2.34 7.41 7.67
N GLY A 30 1.12 7.33 8.19
CA GLY A 30 0.60 8.29 9.18
C GLY A 30 -0.78 7.90 9.69
N ALA A 31 -1.58 8.89 10.08
CA ALA A 31 -3.00 8.71 10.37
C ALA A 31 -3.76 8.21 9.13
N ASP A 32 -3.49 8.85 7.99
CA ASP A 32 -3.84 8.38 6.66
C ASP A 32 -2.61 7.81 5.95
N ILE A 33 -2.84 6.80 5.13
CA ILE A 33 -1.83 6.14 4.31
C ILE A 33 -1.90 6.72 2.90
N GLY A 34 -0.77 7.23 2.42
CA GLY A 34 -0.63 7.69 1.05
C GLY A 34 -0.26 6.53 0.14
N LEU A 35 -1.02 6.35 -0.94
CA LEU A 35 -0.79 5.33 -1.95
C LEU A 35 -0.59 5.97 -3.32
N GLU A 36 0.37 5.46 -4.08
CA GLU A 36 0.66 5.85 -5.45
C GLU A 36 0.42 4.66 -6.38
N CYS A 37 -0.38 4.85 -7.42
CA CYS A 37 -0.63 3.82 -8.42
C CYS A 37 0.65 3.57 -9.24
N THR A 38 1.13 2.33 -9.30
CA THR A 38 2.36 1.99 -10.04
C THR A 38 2.21 2.09 -11.56
N GLY A 39 0.99 2.05 -12.09
CA GLY A 39 0.74 2.12 -13.53
C GLY A 39 0.55 3.53 -14.09
N CYS A 40 0.06 4.48 -13.29
CA CYS A 40 -0.24 5.83 -13.77
C CYS A 40 0.26 6.96 -12.85
N GLY A 41 0.92 6.64 -11.74
CA GLY A 41 1.47 7.62 -10.79
C GLY A 41 0.44 8.41 -9.98
N HIS A 42 -0.85 8.05 -10.04
CA HIS A 42 -1.88 8.79 -9.33
C HIS A 42 -1.82 8.52 -7.82
N ARG A 43 -1.90 9.57 -7.01
CA ARG A 43 -1.76 9.51 -5.55
C ARG A 43 -3.10 9.69 -4.85
N ILE A 44 -3.39 8.82 -3.89
CA ILE A 44 -4.59 8.90 -3.05
C ILE A 44 -4.20 8.78 -1.57
N LEU A 45 -5.03 9.38 -0.71
CA LEU A 45 -4.94 9.24 0.74
C LEU A 45 -6.09 8.36 1.22
N LEU A 46 -5.76 7.29 1.94
CA LEU A 46 -6.74 6.39 2.55
C LEU A 46 -6.44 6.19 4.02
N SER A 47 -7.47 6.35 4.85
CA SER A 47 -7.38 6.01 6.26
C SER A 47 -7.11 4.51 6.44
N ARG A 48 -6.39 4.14 7.50
CA ARG A 48 -5.99 2.73 7.78
C ARG A 48 -7.15 1.73 7.71
N ARG A 49 -8.32 2.10 8.23
CA ARG A 49 -9.55 1.28 8.16
C ARG A 49 -10.02 1.03 6.72
N LYS A 50 -10.04 2.07 5.88
CA LYS A 50 -10.45 1.96 4.47
C LYS A 50 -9.45 1.11 3.70
N LEU A 51 -8.15 1.30 3.97
CA LEU A 51 -7.10 0.47 3.38
C LEU A 51 -7.27 -1.00 3.74
N ALA A 52 -7.51 -1.32 5.02
CA ALA A 52 -7.70 -2.70 5.48
C ALA A 52 -8.82 -3.43 4.73
N HIS A 53 -9.93 -2.74 4.49
CA HIS A 53 -11.08 -3.32 3.80
C HIS A 53 -10.83 -3.49 2.29
N ARG A 54 -10.00 -2.63 1.70
CA ARG A 54 -9.68 -2.66 0.26
C ARG A 54 -8.45 -3.49 -0.06
N LEU A 55 -7.59 -3.77 0.91
CA LEU A 55 -6.38 -4.56 0.74
C LEU A 55 -6.76 -6.01 0.39
N LYS A 56 -6.12 -6.54 -0.65
CA LYS A 56 -6.20 -7.96 -1.01
C LYS A 56 -4.98 -8.70 -0.46
N LYS A 57 -3.78 -8.19 -0.74
CA LYS A 57 -2.50 -8.70 -0.23
C LYS A 57 -1.41 -7.64 -0.29
N VAL A 58 -0.39 -7.80 0.54
CA VAL A 58 0.89 -7.10 0.38
C VAL A 58 1.71 -7.92 -0.63
N VAL A 59 2.19 -7.30 -1.71
CA VAL A 59 2.89 -7.97 -2.82
C VAL A 59 4.38 -7.99 -2.56
N GLU A 60 4.94 -6.83 -2.21
CA GLU A 60 6.34 -6.69 -1.86
C GLU A 60 6.45 -5.94 -0.54
N LYS A 61 7.24 -6.52 0.36
CA LYS A 61 7.81 -5.85 1.52
C LYS A 61 9.27 -5.54 1.17
N PRO A 62 9.82 -4.37 1.51
CA PRO A 62 11.24 -4.14 1.38
C PRO A 62 11.95 -5.24 2.17
N ALA A 63 12.85 -5.96 1.51
CA ALA A 63 13.50 -7.16 2.02
C ALA A 63 14.45 -6.92 3.22
N ASN A 64 14.30 -5.81 3.94
CA ASN A 64 15.24 -5.35 4.96
C ASN A 64 14.61 -5.25 6.36
N HIS A 65 13.79 -6.23 6.73
CA HIS A 65 13.56 -6.50 8.16
C HIS A 65 14.76 -7.29 8.69
N GLU A 66 15.89 -6.60 8.86
CA GLU A 66 16.97 -7.10 9.72
C GLU A 66 16.53 -6.83 11.17
N PRO A 67 16.29 -7.87 12.00
CA PRO A 67 15.97 -7.66 13.40
C PRO A 67 17.22 -7.06 14.09
N PRO A 68 17.07 -6.05 14.97
CA PRO A 68 18.20 -5.55 15.73
C PRO A 68 18.73 -6.69 16.62
N ARG A 69 20.02 -7.00 16.49
CA ARG A 69 20.78 -7.78 17.46
C ARG A 69 20.98 -6.99 18.75
#